data_AF-A0AAW8KTV3-F1
#
_entry.id   AF-A0AAW8KTV3-F1
#
_cell.length_a   1.000
_cell.length_b   1.000
_cell.length_c   1.000
_cell.angle_alpha   90.00
_cell.angle_beta   90.00
_cell.angle_gamma   90.00
#
_symmetry.space_group_name_H-M   'P 1'
#
loop_
_entity.id
_entity.type
_entity.pdbx_description
1 polymer ?
#
loop_
_entity_poly.entity_id
_entity_poly.type
_entity_poly.pdbx_seq_one_letter_code
_entity_poly.pdbx_strand_id
1 'polypeptide(L)' 'AASGRIYAAYGGIYIFTALMWLRFVDQVGLTRWDILGGLIVLCGAGLIILQPQGLIR' A
#
# COMPACT_ATOMS: atom_id res chain seq x y z
N ALA A 1 -8.93 12.89 14.91
CA ALA A 1 -9.21 12.54 13.50
C ALA A 1 -8.01 11.78 12.93
N ALA A 2 -8.09 10.44 12.86
CA ALA A 2 -7.01 9.57 12.38
C ALA A 2 -7.49 8.45 11.42
N SER A 3 -8.78 8.47 11.03
CA SER A 3 -9.39 7.46 10.14
C SER A 3 -8.64 7.29 8.83
N GLY A 4 -8.13 8.38 8.24
CA GLY A 4 -7.40 8.34 6.97
C GLY A 4 -6.14 7.47 7.01
N ARG A 5 -5.39 7.47 8.11
CA ARG A 5 -4.20 6.63 8.27
C ARG A 5 -4.54 5.15 8.41
N ILE A 6 -5.65 4.85 9.08
CA ILE A 6 -6.13 3.48 9.26
C ILE A 6 -6.58 2.89 7.91
N TYR A 7 -7.35 3.65 7.12
CA TYR A 7 -7.74 3.22 5.77
C TYR A 7 -6.54 3.05 4.84
N ALA A 8 -5.54 3.94 4.93
CA ALA A 8 -4.30 3.80 4.15
C ALA A 8 -3.51 2.53 4.52
N ALA A 9 -3.42 2.19 5.80
CA ALA A 9 -2.76 0.96 6.25
C ALA A 9 -3.50 -0.29 5.72
N TYR A 10 -4.82 -0.34 5.80
CA TYR A 10 -5.60 -1.46 5.27
C TYR A 10 -5.42 -1.63 3.75
N GLY A 11 -5.46 -0.52 2.99
CA GLY A 11 -5.25 -0.56 1.55
C GLY A 11 -3.85 -1.06 1.17
N GLY A 12 -2.81 -0.58 1.89
CA GLY A 12 -1.43 -1.03 1.67
C GLY A 12 -1.23 -2.51 1.95
N ILE A 13 -1.77 -3.01 3.08
CA ILE A 13 -1.69 -4.43 3.46
C ILE A 13 -2.43 -5.31 2.46
N TYR A 14 -3.62 -4.89 2.02
CA TYR A 14 -4.40 -5.63 1.02
C TYR A 14 -3.60 -5.81 -0.27
N ILE A 15 -3.03 -4.73 -0.81
CA ILE A 15 -2.29 -4.77 -2.07
C ILE A 15 -1.02 -5.60 -1.95
N PHE A 16 -0.29 -5.47 -0.84
CA PHE A 16 0.88 -6.33 -0.58
C PHE A 16 0.49 -7.81 -0.54
N THR A 17 -0.58 -8.14 0.17
CA THR A 17 -1.06 -9.52 0.31
C THR A 17 -1.55 -10.08 -1.02
N ALA A 18 -2.26 -9.28 -1.83
CA ALA A 18 -2.74 -9.67 -3.14
C ALA A 18 -1.59 -9.98 -4.12
N LEU A 19 -0.53 -9.17 -4.11
CA LEU A 19 0.66 -9.41 -4.93
C LEU A 19 1.41 -10.68 -4.50
N MET A 20 1.52 -10.94 -3.19
CA MET A 20 2.07 -12.21 -2.72
C MET A 20 1.17 -13.39 -3.10
N TRP A 21 -0.14 -13.27 -2.98
CA TRP A 21 -1.08 -14.31 -3.36
C TRP A 21 -0.96 -14.69 -4.83
N LEU A 22 -0.97 -13.69 -5.72
CA LEU A 22 -0.78 -13.88 -7.15
C LEU A 22 0.51 -14.64 -7.45
N ARG A 23 1.59 -14.36 -6.70
CA ARG A 23 2.87 -15.04 -6.89
C ARG A 23 2.89 -16.48 -6.42
N PHE A 24 2.41 -16.71 -5.19
CA PHE A 24 2.65 -17.96 -4.46
C PHE A 24 1.49 -18.95 -4.61
N VAL A 25 0.26 -18.46 -4.66
CA VAL A 25 -0.94 -19.31 -4.76
C VAL A 25 -1.33 -19.48 -6.21
N ASP A 26 -1.48 -18.37 -6.94
CA ASP A 26 -1.95 -18.41 -8.33
C ASP A 26 -0.81 -18.72 -9.32
N GLN A 27 0.45 -18.79 -8.84
CA GLN A 27 1.65 -19.05 -9.65
C GLN A 27 1.80 -18.11 -10.86
N VAL A 28 1.20 -16.92 -10.78
CA VAL A 28 1.28 -15.89 -11.82
C VAL A 28 2.65 -15.20 -11.73
N GLY A 29 3.29 -15.04 -12.88
CA GLY A 29 4.50 -14.25 -12.99
C GLY A 29 4.17 -12.77 -12.80
N LEU A 30 4.56 -12.18 -11.66
CA LEU A 30 4.43 -10.73 -11.50
C LEU A 30 5.28 -10.03 -12.56
N THR A 31 4.62 -9.15 -13.29
CA THR A 31 5.28 -8.31 -14.25
C THR A 31 6.00 -7.17 -13.53
N ARG A 32 6.93 -6.53 -14.23
CA ARG A 32 7.61 -5.32 -13.73
C ARG A 32 6.60 -4.21 -13.37
N TRP A 33 5.46 -4.18 -14.04
CA TRP A 33 4.38 -3.22 -13.80
C TRP A 33 3.63 -3.51 -12.50
N ASP A 34 3.41 -4.79 -12.15
CA ASP A 34 2.74 -5.17 -10.89
C ASP A 34 3.58 -4.77 -9.67
N ILE A 35 4.90 -4.98 -9.76
CA ILE A 35 5.85 -4.58 -8.72
C ILE A 35 5.88 -3.05 -8.59
N LEU A 36 5.97 -2.34 -9.72
CA LEU A 36 6.04 -0.88 -9.72
C LEU A 36 4.73 -0.24 -9.20
N GLY A 37 3.58 -0.80 -9.59
CA GLY A 37 2.27 -0.41 -9.08
C GLY A 37 2.12 -0.67 -7.59
N GLY A 38 2.55 -1.85 -7.11
CA GLY A 38 2.58 -2.16 -5.67
C GLY A 38 3.45 -1.19 -4.88
N LEU A 39 4.62 -0.83 -5.42
CA LEU A 39 5.53 0.11 -4.78
C LEU A 39 4.94 1.52 -4.71
N ILE A 40 4.26 1.98 -5.76
CA ILE A 40 3.55 3.28 -5.76
C ILE A 40 2.45 3.31 -4.69
N VAL A 41 1.64 2.25 -4.61
CA VAL A 41 0.58 2.14 -3.61
C VAL A 41 1.16 2.18 -2.19
N LEU A 42 2.21 1.41 -1.93
CA LEU A 42 2.85 1.37 -0.61
C LEU A 42 3.46 2.73 -0.24
N CYS A 43 4.08 3.42 -1.21
CA CYS A 43 4.55 4.79 -1.02
C CYS A 43 3.40 5.76 -0.71
N GLY A 44 2.27 5.68 -1.42
CA GLY A 44 1.09 6.51 -1.17
C GLY A 44 0.46 6.24 0.20
N ALA A 45 0.35 4.97 0.59
CA ALA A 45 -0.09 4.58 1.93
C ALA A 45 0.87 5.13 3.01
N GLY A 46 2.18 5.00 2.79
CA GLY A 46 3.22 5.55 3.65
C GLY A 46 3.12 7.07 3.79
N LEU A 47 2.84 7.79 2.70
CA LEU A 47 2.64 9.24 2.72
C LEU A 47 1.45 9.65 3.59
N ILE A 48 0.33 8.94 3.51
CA ILE A 48 -0.85 9.22 4.34
C ILE A 48 -0.58 8.87 5.81
N ILE A 49 0.10 7.75 6.07
CA ILE A 49 0.46 7.30 7.43
C ILE A 49 1.44 8.26 8.09
N LEU A 50 2.47 8.71 7.36
CA LEU A 50 3.54 9.59 7.84
C LEU A 50 3.20 11.08 7.72
N GLN A 51 1.98 11.43 7.30
CA GLN A 51 1.55 12.81 7.17
C GLN A 51 1.79 13.57 8.50
N PRO A 52 2.60 14.65 8.50
CA PRO A 52 2.94 15.38 9.72
C PRO A 52 1.70 16.08 10.28
N GLN A 53 1.43 15.86 11.58
CA GLN A 53 0.21 16.35 12.24
C GLN A 53 0.27 17.83 12.65
N GLY A 54 1.25 18.60 12.16
CA GLY A 54 1.73 19.82 12.82
C GLY A 54 1.66 21.14 12.05
N LEU A 55 1.03 21.23 10.87
CA LEU A 55 1.01 22.53 10.15
C LEU A 55 -0.17 23.44 10.52
N ILE A 56 -1.19 22.93 11.23
CA ILE A 56 -2.33 23.73 11.69
C ILE A 56 -2.76 23.19 13.07
N ARG A 57 -2.07 23.61 14.13
CA ARG A 57 -2.59 23.61 15.49
C ARG A 57 -2.33 24.97 16.10
#